data_AF-A0A0G0XVI4-F1
#
_entry.id   AF-A0A0G0XVI4-F1
#
_cell.length_a   1.000
_cell.length_b   1.000
_cell.length_c   1.000
_cell.angle_alpha   90.00
_cell.angle_beta   90.00
_cell.angle_gamma   90.00
#
_symmetry.space_group_name_H-M   'P 1'
#
loop_
_entity.id
_entity.type
_entity.pdbx_description
1 polymer ?
#
loop_
_entity_poly.entity_id
_entity_poly.type
_entity_poly.pdbx_seq_one_letter_code
_entity_poly.pdbx_strand_id
1 'polypeptide(L)'
;KDYQKKLAKEIARINFAKKRYNYVLQKMFKYGDITEKQYTASLFKEDEPFEQNILHITPLKNSQFGYDNRLVKEMLFMQGFTDDEIAYYGGLRIETSIDASIQAIVSEELNKHLALINKGNANQKEKIEGAVVVIENKTGRIVAMSGGHDFSETNFNRALSLRSPGSAFKPFTYAAAIEYHGKDFDSMVCNCPFTMPAKVSFNGTVTKWWTPRNFVEKNMVPYGNITLLTALTRSVNLATLNLAKEIGIKTVILTAHNMGVWGNQGVGRDSENQVWFKSPYADENSPGLQPYLPTAIGGSDVSLLELTNAFSVFARNGAYIKPSIIIQIKDSEEKILYSAEKYQEKRALSESTSRKMTVLLRAVTKIGTGRTALKTLKQPVAVKTGTSNGPNDLLIIGYTPEYSIGVRLGYDMPKTIEIPEYMQKVSGSRNLQVSGGWVAGPLFKNIVEEMYRKRPVVEFPPEIESDLENLIAKHHHAPAQTQLSDSAQDKPNSQTQKSN
;
A
#
# COMPACT_ATOMS: atom_id res chain seq x y z
N LYS A 1 -10.38 -37.49 -15.05
CA LYS A 1 -11.82 -37.83 -15.21
C LYS A 1 -12.70 -36.59 -15.42
N ASP A 2 -12.57 -35.53 -14.61
CA ASP A 2 -13.33 -34.27 -14.82
C ASP A 2 -12.99 -33.52 -16.11
N TYR A 3 -11.73 -33.54 -16.53
CA TYR A 3 -11.31 -32.95 -17.82
C TYR A 3 -12.04 -33.61 -19.01
N GLN A 4 -12.11 -34.95 -19.01
CA GLN A 4 -12.78 -35.72 -20.05
C GLN A 4 -14.30 -35.49 -20.05
N LYS A 5 -14.94 -35.33 -18.88
CA LYS A 5 -16.36 -34.95 -18.77
C LYS A 5 -16.63 -33.53 -19.30
N LYS A 6 -15.76 -32.56 -19.00
CA LYS A 6 -15.87 -31.18 -19.51
C LYS A 6 -15.70 -31.13 -21.03
N LEU A 7 -14.70 -31.85 -21.56
CA LEU A 7 -14.45 -31.95 -22.99
C LEU A 7 -15.65 -32.55 -23.75
N ALA A 8 -16.23 -33.64 -23.23
CA ALA A 8 -17.41 -34.25 -23.83
C ALA A 8 -18.64 -33.30 -23.85
N LYS A 9 -18.82 -32.50 -22.79
CA LYS A 9 -19.91 -31.50 -22.71
C LYS A 9 -19.71 -30.37 -23.72
N GLU A 10 -18.48 -29.90 -23.91
CA GLU A 10 -18.18 -28.83 -24.87
C GLU A 10 -18.32 -29.32 -26.32
N ILE A 11 -17.88 -30.55 -26.62
CA ILE A 11 -18.09 -31.20 -27.93
C ILE A 11 -19.59 -31.30 -28.25
N ALA A 12 -20.41 -31.73 -27.28
CA ALA A 12 -21.85 -31.81 -27.46
C ALA A 12 -22.49 -30.43 -27.73
N ARG A 13 -22.06 -29.39 -27.01
CA ARG A 13 -22.52 -28.01 -27.21
C ARG A 13 -22.16 -27.49 -28.61
N ILE A 14 -20.95 -27.74 -29.08
CA ILE A 14 -20.49 -27.29 -30.41
C ILE A 14 -21.24 -28.02 -31.52
N ASN A 15 -21.46 -29.34 -31.38
CA ASN A 15 -22.26 -30.10 -32.35
C ASN A 15 -23.69 -29.56 -32.44
N PHE A 16 -24.28 -29.17 -31.31
CA PHE A 16 -25.59 -28.51 -31.29
C PHE A 16 -25.54 -27.14 -31.99
N ALA A 17 -24.50 -26.33 -31.76
CA ALA A 17 -24.31 -25.05 -32.41
C ALA A 17 -24.16 -25.17 -33.94
N LYS A 18 -23.37 -26.14 -34.44
CA LYS A 18 -23.23 -26.43 -35.89
C LYS A 18 -24.58 -26.80 -36.52
N LYS A 19 -25.34 -27.68 -35.87
CA LYS A 19 -26.70 -28.05 -36.32
C LYS A 19 -27.63 -26.85 -36.37
N ARG A 20 -27.57 -25.99 -35.34
CA ARG A 20 -28.38 -24.76 -35.29
C ARG A 20 -27.99 -23.77 -36.37
N TYR A 21 -26.69 -23.61 -36.63
CA TYR A 21 -26.16 -22.75 -37.68
C TYR A 21 -26.62 -23.21 -39.07
N ASN A 22 -26.47 -24.49 -39.40
CA ASN A 22 -26.94 -25.04 -40.68
C ASN A 22 -28.46 -24.90 -40.84
N TYR A 23 -29.24 -25.04 -39.76
CA TYR A 23 -30.68 -24.78 -39.79
C TYR A 23 -30.99 -23.32 -40.13
N VAL A 24 -30.26 -22.35 -39.57
CA VAL A 24 -30.44 -20.92 -39.89
C VAL A 24 -30.06 -20.64 -41.34
N LEU A 25 -28.94 -21.15 -41.82
CA LEU A 25 -28.54 -21.05 -43.23
C LEU A 25 -29.59 -21.61 -44.18
N GLN A 26 -30.21 -22.75 -43.83
CA GLN A 26 -31.29 -23.33 -44.63
C GLN A 26 -32.50 -22.40 -44.71
N LYS A 27 -32.84 -21.71 -43.62
CA LYS A 27 -33.93 -20.72 -43.62
C LYS A 27 -33.57 -19.50 -44.47
N MET A 28 -32.37 -18.95 -44.31
CA MET A 28 -31.88 -17.83 -45.12
C MET A 28 -31.89 -18.15 -46.62
N PHE A 29 -31.46 -19.35 -46.99
CA PHE A 29 -31.54 -19.82 -48.38
C PHE A 29 -33.00 -19.93 -48.84
N LYS A 30 -33.87 -20.56 -48.05
CA LYS A 30 -35.29 -20.73 -48.37
C LYS A 30 -36.03 -19.40 -48.56
N TYR A 31 -35.66 -18.36 -47.80
CA TYR A 31 -36.29 -17.04 -47.88
C TYR A 31 -35.59 -16.09 -48.87
N GLY A 32 -34.51 -16.53 -49.52
CA GLY A 32 -33.83 -15.77 -50.57
C GLY A 32 -32.80 -14.76 -50.06
N ASP A 33 -32.43 -14.79 -48.78
CA ASP A 33 -31.42 -13.91 -48.19
C ASP A 33 -29.99 -14.23 -48.67
N ILE A 34 -29.76 -15.47 -49.11
CA ILE A 34 -28.48 -15.95 -49.64
C ILE A 34 -28.69 -16.79 -50.90
N THR A 35 -27.70 -16.74 -51.79
CA THR A 35 -27.66 -17.57 -53.01
C THR A 35 -27.35 -19.04 -52.68
N GLU A 36 -27.70 -19.95 -53.58
CA GLU A 36 -27.37 -21.38 -53.45
C GLU A 36 -25.86 -21.62 -53.29
N LYS A 37 -25.03 -20.84 -54.00
CA LYS A 37 -23.58 -20.88 -53.89
C LYS A 37 -23.08 -20.46 -52.51
N GLN A 38 -23.68 -19.42 -51.91
CA GLN A 38 -23.36 -18.99 -50.55
C GLN A 38 -23.83 -20.00 -49.50
N TYR A 39 -25.03 -20.56 -49.69
CA TYR A 39 -25.59 -21.59 -48.81
C TYR A 39 -24.68 -22.83 -48.77
N THR A 40 -24.39 -23.41 -49.92
CA THR A 40 -23.55 -24.62 -50.04
C THR A 40 -22.12 -24.41 -49.57
N ALA A 41 -21.51 -23.24 -49.85
CA ALA A 41 -20.17 -22.92 -49.40
C ALA A 41 -20.07 -22.70 -47.87
N SER A 42 -21.18 -22.39 -47.20
CA SER A 42 -21.19 -22.03 -45.77
C SER A 42 -21.67 -23.14 -44.85
N LEU A 43 -22.14 -24.28 -45.38
CA LEU A 43 -22.60 -25.41 -44.57
C LEU A 43 -21.45 -26.03 -43.78
N PHE A 44 -21.60 -26.16 -42.46
CA PHE A 44 -20.70 -27.01 -41.68
C PHE A 44 -20.94 -28.46 -42.04
N LYS A 45 -19.86 -29.21 -42.31
CA LYS A 45 -19.93 -30.65 -42.52
C LYS A 45 -19.88 -31.38 -41.18
N GLU A 46 -20.58 -32.52 -41.07
CA GLU A 46 -20.65 -33.30 -39.81
C GLU A 46 -19.28 -33.88 -39.41
N ASP A 47 -18.40 -34.08 -40.38
CA ASP A 47 -17.06 -34.68 -40.27
C ASP A 47 -15.91 -33.65 -40.26
N GLU A 48 -16.22 -32.36 -40.35
CA GLU A 48 -15.20 -31.30 -40.39
C GLU A 48 -14.46 -31.20 -39.04
N PRO A 49 -13.12 -31.38 -39.04
CA PRO A 49 -12.33 -31.40 -37.82
C PRO A 49 -12.45 -30.07 -37.08
N PHE A 50 -12.50 -30.14 -35.74
CA PHE A 50 -12.59 -28.95 -34.91
C PHE A 50 -11.34 -28.09 -35.09
N GLU A 51 -11.50 -26.82 -35.46
CA GLU A 51 -10.45 -25.83 -35.21
C GLU A 51 -10.27 -25.71 -33.69
N GLN A 52 -9.14 -26.20 -33.18
CA GLN A 52 -8.81 -26.13 -31.75
C GLN A 52 -8.85 -24.70 -31.20
N ASN A 53 -8.70 -23.70 -32.05
CA ASN A 53 -8.73 -22.29 -31.70
C ASN A 53 -10.13 -21.77 -31.31
N ILE A 54 -11.22 -22.41 -31.77
CA ILE A 54 -12.61 -22.02 -31.45
C ILE A 54 -13.00 -22.45 -30.02
N LEU A 55 -12.27 -23.38 -29.41
CA LEU A 55 -12.45 -23.81 -28.02
C LEU A 55 -11.98 -22.77 -26.99
N HIS A 56 -11.43 -21.64 -27.45
CA HIS A 56 -10.76 -20.66 -26.60
C HIS A 56 -11.27 -19.22 -26.77
N ILE A 57 -12.58 -19.02 -26.95
CA ILE A 57 -13.18 -17.83 -26.32
C ILE A 57 -13.25 -18.11 -24.83
N THR A 58 -12.07 -18.11 -24.21
CA THR A 58 -11.96 -18.08 -22.77
C THR A 58 -12.29 -16.62 -22.44
N PRO A 59 -13.47 -16.28 -21.86
CA PRO A 59 -13.56 -14.99 -21.18
C PRO A 59 -12.34 -14.94 -20.26
N LEU A 60 -11.53 -13.87 -20.33
CA LEU A 60 -10.27 -13.74 -19.59
C LEU A 60 -10.46 -14.27 -18.17
N LYS A 61 -10.14 -15.56 -17.96
CA LYS A 61 -10.54 -16.27 -16.74
C LYS A 61 -9.69 -15.78 -15.58
N ASN A 62 -8.50 -15.30 -15.93
CA ASN A 62 -7.58 -14.61 -15.08
C ASN A 62 -7.60 -13.17 -15.56
N SER A 63 -8.44 -12.35 -14.91
CA SER A 63 -8.38 -10.91 -15.08
C SER A 63 -6.96 -10.48 -14.72
N GLN A 64 -6.21 -9.97 -15.70
CA GLN A 64 -4.91 -9.32 -15.48
C GLN A 64 -5.01 -8.19 -14.41
N PHE A 65 -6.24 -7.74 -14.12
CA PHE A 65 -6.62 -6.61 -13.26
C PHE A 65 -7.68 -6.99 -12.22
N GLY A 66 -7.64 -8.22 -11.67
CA GLY A 66 -8.73 -8.77 -10.84
C GLY A 66 -9.15 -7.89 -9.66
N TYR A 67 -8.19 -7.40 -8.87
CA TYR A 67 -8.46 -6.51 -7.73
C TYR A 67 -9.00 -5.15 -8.17
N ASP A 68 -8.54 -4.62 -9.31
CA ASP A 68 -9.00 -3.35 -9.86
C ASP A 68 -10.45 -3.44 -10.34
N ASN A 69 -10.82 -4.52 -11.03
CA ASN A 69 -12.20 -4.77 -11.48
C ASN A 69 -13.16 -4.88 -10.29
N ARG A 70 -12.71 -5.48 -9.19
CA ARG A 70 -13.48 -5.50 -7.94
C ARG A 70 -13.67 -4.10 -7.38
N LEU A 71 -12.61 -3.29 -7.33
CA LEU A 71 -12.68 -1.91 -6.85
C LEU A 71 -13.57 -1.04 -7.75
N VAL A 72 -13.53 -1.22 -9.07
CA VAL A 72 -14.43 -0.53 -10.01
C VAL A 72 -15.88 -0.84 -9.67
N LYS A 73 -16.22 -2.11 -9.48
CA LYS A 73 -17.59 -2.50 -9.08
C LYS A 73 -18.01 -1.86 -7.75
N GLU A 74 -17.11 -1.85 -6.76
CA GLU A 74 -17.37 -1.20 -5.47
C GLU A 74 -17.54 0.32 -5.61
N MET A 75 -16.74 0.99 -6.44
CA MET A 75 -16.88 2.43 -6.70
C MET A 75 -18.14 2.78 -7.50
N LEU A 76 -18.60 1.91 -8.41
CA LEU A 76 -19.88 2.12 -9.11
C LEU A 76 -21.05 2.18 -8.13
N PHE A 77 -21.13 1.22 -7.21
CA PHE A 77 -22.16 1.20 -6.16
C PHE A 77 -22.20 2.49 -5.36
N MET A 78 -21.05 3.12 -5.19
CA MET A 78 -20.94 4.38 -4.45
C MET A 78 -21.28 5.62 -5.21
N GLN A 79 -21.14 5.60 -6.54
CA GLN A 79 -21.67 6.67 -7.38
C GLN A 79 -23.19 6.59 -7.55
N GLY A 80 -23.86 5.70 -6.80
CA GLY A 80 -25.31 5.54 -6.78
C GLY A 80 -25.83 4.53 -7.79
N PHE A 81 -24.97 3.88 -8.57
CA PHE A 81 -25.39 2.84 -9.50
C PHE A 81 -25.80 1.59 -8.72
N THR A 82 -27.04 1.16 -8.88
CA THR A 82 -27.54 -0.10 -8.34
C THR A 82 -27.13 -1.28 -9.24
N ASP A 83 -27.16 -2.51 -8.73
CA ASP A 83 -27.00 -3.71 -9.58
C ASP A 83 -28.05 -3.72 -10.70
N ASP A 84 -29.26 -3.23 -10.42
CA ASP A 84 -30.35 -3.11 -11.40
C ASP A 84 -30.02 -2.07 -12.47
N GLU A 85 -29.45 -0.91 -12.15
CA GLU A 85 -29.02 0.08 -13.14
C GLU A 85 -27.84 -0.42 -13.98
N ILE A 86 -26.85 -1.07 -13.34
CA ILE A 86 -25.72 -1.69 -14.04
C ILE A 86 -26.23 -2.76 -15.02
N ALA A 87 -27.23 -3.53 -14.63
CA ALA A 87 -27.88 -4.53 -15.49
C ALA A 87 -28.80 -3.90 -16.55
N TYR A 88 -29.55 -2.84 -16.19
CA TYR A 88 -30.52 -2.15 -17.03
C TYR A 88 -29.86 -1.37 -18.17
N TYR A 89 -28.76 -0.66 -17.89
CA TYR A 89 -28.01 0.05 -18.93
C TYR A 89 -27.31 -0.88 -19.91
N GLY A 90 -27.14 -2.17 -19.56
CA GLY A 90 -26.65 -3.23 -20.46
C GLY A 90 -25.49 -2.80 -21.35
N GLY A 91 -24.26 -2.91 -20.87
CA GLY A 91 -23.06 -2.55 -21.66
C GLY A 91 -22.45 -1.19 -21.30
N LEU A 92 -22.47 -0.82 -20.01
CA LEU A 92 -21.70 0.32 -19.51
C LEU A 92 -20.22 0.22 -19.95
N ARG A 93 -19.67 1.35 -20.39
CA ARG A 93 -18.24 1.50 -20.70
C ARG A 93 -17.61 2.35 -19.61
N ILE A 94 -16.70 1.75 -18.85
CA ILE A 94 -16.05 2.39 -17.71
C ILE A 94 -14.59 2.58 -18.04
N GLU A 95 -14.17 3.84 -18.11
CA GLU A 95 -12.76 4.21 -18.25
C GLU A 95 -12.15 4.36 -16.86
N THR A 96 -11.07 3.62 -16.61
CA THR A 96 -10.36 3.63 -15.33
C THR A 96 -9.01 4.32 -15.47
N SER A 97 -8.44 4.73 -14.35
CA SER A 97 -7.10 5.30 -14.29
C SER A 97 -5.97 4.28 -14.18
N ILE A 98 -6.28 2.98 -14.29
CA ILE A 98 -5.26 1.93 -14.19
C ILE A 98 -4.31 2.02 -15.37
N ASP A 99 -3.02 2.21 -15.06
CA ASP A 99 -1.95 2.10 -16.04
C ASP A 99 -1.54 0.63 -16.14
N ALA A 100 -1.87 0.00 -17.27
CA ALA A 100 -1.60 -1.42 -17.49
C ALA A 100 -0.12 -1.80 -17.32
N SER A 101 0.82 -0.87 -17.63
CA SER A 101 2.25 -1.12 -17.50
C SER A 101 2.70 -1.08 -16.05
N ILE A 102 2.25 -0.06 -15.29
CA ILE A 102 2.56 0.04 -13.85
C ILE A 102 1.89 -1.10 -13.08
N GLN A 103 0.65 -1.44 -13.42
CA GLN A 103 -0.09 -2.53 -12.78
C GLN A 103 0.57 -3.90 -13.01
N ALA A 104 1.12 -4.14 -14.21
CA ALA A 104 1.89 -5.35 -14.50
C ALA A 104 3.17 -5.42 -13.64
N ILE A 105 3.91 -4.31 -13.52
CA ILE A 105 5.11 -4.21 -12.66
C ILE A 105 4.74 -4.51 -11.21
N VAL A 106 3.70 -3.87 -10.69
CA VAL A 106 3.23 -4.04 -9.30
C VAL A 106 2.86 -5.50 -9.03
N SER A 107 2.09 -6.12 -9.92
CA SER A 107 1.65 -7.51 -9.75
C SER A 107 2.83 -8.49 -9.83
N GLU A 108 3.72 -8.29 -10.80
CA GLU A 108 4.88 -9.16 -11.00
C GLU A 108 5.87 -9.08 -9.83
N GLU A 109 6.22 -7.87 -9.39
CA GLU A 109 7.17 -7.69 -8.28
C GLU A 109 6.59 -8.13 -6.94
N LEU A 110 5.30 -7.89 -6.69
CA LEU A 110 4.63 -8.45 -5.51
C LEU A 110 4.70 -9.98 -5.52
N ASN A 111 4.39 -10.62 -6.65
CA ASN A 111 4.38 -12.07 -6.77
C ASN A 111 5.76 -12.68 -6.60
N LYS A 112 6.79 -12.11 -7.23
CA LYS A 112 8.19 -12.51 -7.02
C LYS A 112 8.58 -12.39 -5.56
N HIS A 113 8.24 -11.28 -4.92
CA HIS A 113 8.60 -11.03 -3.54
C HIS A 113 7.89 -11.98 -2.56
N LEU A 114 6.58 -12.18 -2.72
CA LEU A 114 5.80 -13.14 -1.93
C LEU A 114 6.33 -14.57 -2.10
N ALA A 115 6.70 -14.96 -3.32
CA ALA A 115 7.32 -16.27 -3.57
C ALA A 115 8.67 -16.44 -2.86
N LEU A 116 9.48 -15.37 -2.80
CA LEU A 116 10.77 -15.38 -2.12
C LEU A 116 10.62 -15.48 -0.59
N ILE A 117 9.77 -14.66 0.02
CA ILE A 117 9.61 -14.64 1.49
C ILE A 117 8.88 -15.88 2.02
N ASN A 118 8.02 -16.50 1.20
CA ASN A 118 7.37 -17.76 1.55
C ASN A 118 8.21 -19.00 1.18
N LYS A 119 9.42 -18.83 0.61
CA LYS A 119 10.33 -19.93 0.28
C LYS A 119 10.79 -20.63 1.56
N GLY A 120 10.32 -21.86 1.77
CA GLY A 120 10.54 -22.64 3.01
C GLY A 120 9.27 -22.83 3.86
N ASN A 121 8.25 -21.99 3.65
CA ASN A 121 6.93 -22.10 4.28
C ASN A 121 5.88 -22.73 3.35
N ALA A 122 6.32 -23.41 2.27
CA ALA A 122 5.43 -23.98 1.25
C ALA A 122 4.41 -24.99 1.80
N ASN A 123 4.75 -25.66 2.92
CA ASN A 123 3.89 -26.63 3.60
C ASN A 123 3.06 -26.02 4.74
N GLN A 124 3.22 -24.73 5.06
CA GLN A 124 2.37 -24.07 6.04
C GLN A 124 1.01 -23.75 5.42
N LYS A 125 -0.05 -23.97 6.21
CA LYS A 125 -1.44 -23.68 5.79
C LYS A 125 -1.67 -22.19 5.52
N GLU A 126 -0.90 -21.32 6.16
CA GLU A 126 -1.00 -19.86 6.02
C GLU A 126 0.30 -19.32 5.44
N LYS A 127 0.18 -18.54 4.37
CA LYS A 127 1.31 -17.86 3.71
C LYS A 127 1.28 -16.37 4.03
N ILE A 128 2.44 -15.73 3.98
CA ILE A 128 2.52 -14.27 4.02
C ILE A 128 1.89 -13.74 2.73
N GLU A 129 1.02 -12.76 2.88
CA GLU A 129 0.34 -12.04 1.81
C GLU A 129 0.77 -10.58 1.80
N GLY A 130 0.28 -9.83 0.80
CA GLY A 130 0.63 -8.43 0.68
C GLY A 130 -0.37 -7.61 -0.11
N ALA A 131 -0.16 -6.30 -0.06
CA ALA A 131 -0.85 -5.34 -0.89
C ALA A 131 0.09 -4.23 -1.33
N VAL A 132 -0.17 -3.71 -2.52
CA VAL A 132 0.51 -2.55 -3.10
C VAL A 132 -0.54 -1.58 -3.64
N VAL A 133 -0.34 -0.29 -3.39
CA VAL A 133 -1.15 0.80 -3.96
C VAL A 133 -0.21 1.81 -4.58
N VAL A 134 -0.52 2.26 -5.80
CA VAL A 134 0.19 3.35 -6.49
C VAL A 134 -0.81 4.43 -6.88
N ILE A 135 -0.55 5.66 -6.42
CA ILE A 135 -1.36 6.84 -6.68
C ILE A 135 -0.52 7.88 -7.42
N GLU A 136 -1.06 8.42 -8.50
CA GLU A 136 -0.46 9.57 -9.19
C GLU A 136 -0.61 10.84 -8.33
N ASN A 137 0.52 11.46 -7.99
CA ASN A 137 0.56 12.66 -7.16
C ASN A 137 -0.08 13.86 -7.86
N LYS A 138 -0.12 13.93 -9.19
CA LYS A 138 -0.74 15.08 -9.86
C LYS A 138 -2.26 15.09 -9.72
N THR A 139 -2.91 13.92 -9.76
CA THR A 139 -4.37 13.84 -9.97
C THR A 139 -5.13 13.12 -8.85
N GLY A 140 -4.46 12.42 -7.94
CA GLY A 140 -5.12 11.55 -6.97
C GLY A 140 -5.59 10.21 -7.56
N ARG A 141 -5.29 9.93 -8.83
CA ARG A 141 -5.72 8.71 -9.49
C ARG A 141 -4.95 7.49 -8.97
N ILE A 142 -5.68 6.42 -8.69
CA ILE A 142 -5.11 5.10 -8.42
C ILE A 142 -4.71 4.52 -9.77
N VAL A 143 -3.40 4.39 -10.00
CA VAL A 143 -2.86 3.90 -11.28
C VAL A 143 -2.46 2.44 -11.23
N ALA A 144 -2.26 1.90 -10.04
CA ALA A 144 -2.11 0.47 -9.82
C ALA A 144 -2.55 0.07 -8.40
N MET A 145 -3.15 -1.10 -8.28
CA MET A 145 -3.49 -1.73 -7.01
C MET A 145 -3.38 -3.25 -7.11
N SER A 146 -2.69 -3.85 -6.15
CA SER A 146 -2.74 -5.30 -5.95
C SER A 146 -3.08 -5.60 -4.50
N GLY A 147 -4.07 -6.48 -4.30
CA GLY A 147 -4.61 -6.86 -2.99
C GLY A 147 -4.15 -8.24 -2.50
N GLY A 148 -3.23 -8.90 -3.22
CA GLY A 148 -2.77 -10.24 -2.88
C GLY A 148 -1.95 -10.88 -4.00
N HIS A 149 -1.51 -12.11 -3.77
CA HIS A 149 -0.73 -12.89 -4.73
C HIS A 149 -1.53 -13.26 -5.99
N ASP A 150 -2.72 -13.83 -5.79
CA ASP A 150 -3.56 -14.33 -6.87
C ASP A 150 -5.03 -14.02 -6.58
N PHE A 151 -5.63 -13.21 -7.45
CA PHE A 151 -7.05 -12.88 -7.37
C PHE A 151 -7.93 -14.12 -7.53
N SER A 152 -7.54 -15.08 -8.37
CA SER A 152 -8.30 -16.31 -8.61
C SER A 152 -8.32 -17.25 -7.41
N GLU A 153 -7.32 -17.16 -6.53
CA GLU A 153 -7.31 -17.85 -5.23
C GLU A 153 -8.12 -17.07 -4.19
N THR A 154 -7.95 -15.75 -4.13
CA THR A 154 -8.67 -14.90 -3.19
C THR A 154 -9.03 -13.53 -3.76
N ASN A 155 -10.34 -13.24 -3.78
CA ASN A 155 -10.89 -11.95 -4.18
C ASN A 155 -10.80 -10.88 -3.07
N PHE A 156 -10.22 -11.20 -1.90
CA PHE A 156 -10.08 -10.27 -0.79
C PHE A 156 -9.02 -9.21 -1.10
N ASN A 157 -9.44 -7.94 -1.22
CA ASN A 157 -8.52 -6.84 -1.52
C ASN A 157 -7.85 -6.30 -0.25
N ARG A 158 -6.61 -6.74 0.02
CA ARG A 158 -5.83 -6.33 1.20
C ARG A 158 -5.40 -4.86 1.19
N ALA A 159 -5.46 -4.17 0.06
CA ALA A 159 -5.21 -2.72 0.03
C ALA A 159 -6.26 -1.94 0.85
N LEU A 160 -7.45 -2.52 0.99
CA LEU A 160 -8.59 -1.96 1.70
C LEU A 160 -8.75 -2.55 3.11
N SER A 161 -7.93 -3.56 3.48
CA SER A 161 -8.01 -4.17 4.80
C SER A 161 -7.46 -3.23 5.88
N LEU A 162 -8.14 -3.20 7.02
CA LEU A 162 -7.66 -2.45 8.17
C LEU A 162 -6.62 -3.25 8.94
N ARG A 163 -5.43 -2.66 9.08
CA ARG A 163 -4.31 -3.23 9.85
C ARG A 163 -3.52 -2.13 10.50
N SER A 164 -2.75 -2.48 11.53
CA SER A 164 -1.87 -1.53 12.21
C SER A 164 -0.87 -0.95 11.20
N PRO A 165 -0.79 0.39 11.06
CA PRO A 165 0.24 1.03 10.25
C PRO A 165 1.62 1.00 10.93
N GLY A 166 1.67 0.63 12.21
CA GLY A 166 2.85 0.72 13.06
C GLY A 166 3.51 2.09 12.96
N SER A 167 4.85 2.08 12.86
CA SER A 167 5.64 3.31 12.72
C SER A 167 5.37 4.15 11.46
N ALA A 168 4.59 3.67 10.47
CA ALA A 168 4.20 4.47 9.32
C ALA A 168 3.17 5.56 9.69
N PHE A 169 2.55 5.50 10.87
CA PHE A 169 1.68 6.56 11.38
C PHE A 169 2.43 7.78 11.93
N LYS A 170 3.70 7.60 12.33
CA LYS A 170 4.47 8.67 13.00
C LYS A 170 4.47 10.00 12.24
N PRO A 171 4.63 10.06 10.90
CA PRO A 171 4.62 11.32 10.15
C PRO A 171 3.45 12.25 10.47
N PHE A 172 2.27 11.74 10.84
CA PHE A 172 1.15 12.59 11.26
C PHE A 172 1.44 13.37 12.55
N THR A 173 2.12 12.75 13.53
CA THR A 173 2.55 13.42 14.76
C THR A 173 3.57 14.52 14.48
N TYR A 174 4.52 14.26 13.57
CA TYR A 174 5.56 15.23 13.22
C TYR A 174 4.99 16.37 12.37
N ALA A 175 4.11 16.07 11.41
CA ALA A 175 3.38 17.08 10.65
C ALA A 175 2.54 17.97 11.56
N ALA A 176 1.81 17.40 12.53
CA ALA A 176 1.04 18.16 13.51
C ALA A 176 1.92 19.09 14.37
N ALA A 177 3.09 18.61 14.78
CA ALA A 177 4.03 19.39 15.56
C ALA A 177 4.62 20.57 14.79
N ILE A 178 4.89 20.40 13.49
CA ILE A 178 5.39 21.47 12.61
C ILE A 178 4.26 22.47 12.32
N GLU A 179 3.09 21.98 11.91
CA GLU A 179 1.95 22.79 11.47
C GLU A 179 1.38 23.66 12.59
N TYR A 180 1.13 23.09 13.77
CA TYR A 180 0.37 23.76 14.82
C TYR A 180 1.22 24.23 16.01
N HIS A 181 2.47 23.74 16.12
CA HIS A 181 3.36 24.08 17.24
C HIS A 181 4.70 24.69 16.78
N GLY A 182 4.84 24.99 15.48
CA GLY A 182 6.00 25.71 14.93
C GLY A 182 7.32 24.98 15.12
N LYS A 183 7.30 23.65 15.32
CA LYS A 183 8.52 22.85 15.47
C LYS A 183 9.29 22.80 14.15
N ASP A 184 10.60 22.59 14.26
CA ASP A 184 11.52 22.47 13.13
C ASP A 184 12.47 21.27 13.30
N PHE A 185 13.35 21.03 12.32
CA PHE A 185 14.21 19.85 12.25
C PHE A 185 15.09 19.62 13.50
N ASP A 186 15.58 20.70 14.10
CA ASP A 186 16.46 20.72 15.27
C ASP A 186 15.70 20.88 16.60
N SER A 187 14.38 21.05 16.54
CA SER A 187 13.55 21.11 17.74
C SER A 187 13.75 19.86 18.60
N MET A 188 13.95 20.08 19.89
CA MET A 188 14.29 19.02 20.83
C MET A 188 13.02 18.33 21.36
N VAL A 189 13.07 17.00 21.41
CA VAL A 189 12.01 16.13 21.92
C VAL A 189 12.58 15.07 22.88
N CYS A 190 11.88 14.82 23.97
CA CYS A 190 12.31 13.87 25.02
C CYS A 190 12.27 12.43 24.52
N ASN A 191 13.40 11.73 24.45
CA ASN A 191 13.47 10.26 24.30
C ASN A 191 13.39 9.57 25.68
N CYS A 192 12.47 10.05 26.51
CA CYS A 192 12.43 9.74 27.93
C CYS A 192 11.38 8.66 28.20
N PRO A 193 11.69 7.67 29.05
CA PRO A 193 10.71 6.65 29.43
C PRO A 193 9.58 7.30 30.23
N PHE A 194 8.37 6.79 30.04
CA PHE A 194 7.23 7.11 30.88
C PHE A 194 6.35 5.88 31.06
N THR A 195 5.48 5.93 32.05
CA THR A 195 4.46 4.91 32.30
C THR A 195 3.13 5.62 32.49
N MET A 196 2.04 5.05 31.96
CA MET A 196 0.69 5.58 32.15
C MET A 196 -0.34 4.46 32.36
N PRO A 197 -1.49 4.76 32.99
CA PRO A 197 -2.57 3.80 33.12
C PRO A 197 -3.08 3.33 31.74
N ALA A 198 -3.14 2.02 31.53
CA ALA A 198 -3.71 1.39 30.34
C ALA A 198 -5.17 0.95 30.57
N LYS A 199 -5.51 0.60 31.82
CA LYS A 199 -6.87 0.25 32.22
C LYS A 199 -7.11 0.73 33.64
N VAL A 200 -8.21 1.44 33.83
CA VAL A 200 -8.67 1.95 35.13
C VAL A 200 -10.03 1.32 35.40
N SER A 201 -10.22 0.74 36.58
CA SER A 201 -11.52 0.20 37.00
C SER A 201 -12.49 1.32 37.36
N PHE A 202 -13.78 0.99 37.47
CA PHE A 202 -14.84 1.94 37.83
C PHE A 202 -14.60 2.69 39.15
N ASN A 203 -13.88 2.09 40.09
CA ASN A 203 -13.50 2.70 41.37
C ASN A 203 -12.18 3.51 41.31
N GLY A 204 -11.62 3.75 40.13
CA GLY A 204 -10.40 4.55 39.93
C GLY A 204 -9.07 3.79 40.07
N THR A 205 -9.09 2.50 40.41
CA THR A 205 -7.86 1.71 40.52
C THR A 205 -7.25 1.41 39.15
N VAL A 206 -5.94 1.68 38.99
CA VAL A 206 -5.21 1.28 37.78
C VAL A 206 -4.97 -0.23 37.82
N THR A 207 -5.62 -0.97 36.93
CA THR A 207 -5.54 -2.44 36.84
C THR A 207 -4.47 -2.89 35.84
N LYS A 208 -4.04 -2.00 34.93
CA LYS A 208 -2.98 -2.28 33.97
C LYS A 208 -2.21 -1.01 33.69
N TRP A 209 -0.88 -1.10 33.71
CA TRP A 209 0.02 -0.03 33.31
C TRP A 209 0.57 -0.28 31.91
N TRP A 210 0.80 0.79 31.16
CA TRP A 210 1.47 0.76 29.87
C TRP A 210 2.79 1.53 29.96
N THR A 211 3.89 0.82 29.71
CA THR A 211 5.24 1.35 29.68
C THR A 211 5.82 1.12 28.27
N PRO A 212 5.69 2.09 27.35
CA PRO A 212 6.22 1.96 26.01
C PRO A 212 7.75 1.89 26.02
N ARG A 213 8.31 1.28 24.98
CA ARG A 213 9.76 1.16 24.78
C ARG A 213 10.14 1.46 23.34
N ASN A 214 11.40 1.84 23.15
CA ASN A 214 12.00 1.89 21.82
C ASN A 214 12.26 0.47 21.31
N PHE A 215 12.24 0.31 19.99
CA PHE A 215 12.56 -0.96 19.34
C PHE A 215 14.06 -1.29 19.50
N VAL A 216 14.39 -2.52 19.92
CA VAL A 216 15.62 -2.83 20.67
C VAL A 216 16.89 -2.98 19.81
N GLU A 217 16.80 -3.15 18.50
CA GLU A 217 17.99 -3.51 17.71
C GLU A 217 18.97 -2.37 17.41
N LYS A 218 18.49 -1.13 17.33
CA LYS A 218 19.28 0.03 16.87
C LYS A 218 18.89 1.37 17.48
N ASN A 219 17.84 1.40 18.30
CA ASN A 219 17.37 2.66 18.84
C ASN A 219 18.14 3.05 20.09
N MET A 220 18.27 4.35 20.26
CA MET A 220 18.98 4.95 21.37
C MET A 220 18.39 4.47 22.68
N VAL A 221 19.28 4.13 23.62
CA VAL A 221 18.94 3.96 25.03
C VAL A 221 18.10 5.18 25.44
N PRO A 222 16.98 5.01 26.17
CA PRO A 222 16.13 6.13 26.58
C PRO A 222 16.91 7.14 27.44
N TYR A 223 17.53 8.14 26.81
CA TYR A 223 18.34 9.14 27.47
C TYR A 223 18.22 10.48 26.74
N GLY A 224 17.76 11.50 27.49
CA GLY A 224 17.80 12.90 27.10
C GLY A 224 16.88 13.30 25.94
N ASN A 225 17.08 14.54 25.52
CA ASN A 225 16.40 15.11 24.37
C ASN A 225 17.18 14.81 23.09
N ILE A 226 16.45 14.50 22.02
CA ILE A 226 17.00 14.32 20.67
C ILE A 226 16.30 15.29 19.72
N THR A 227 16.91 15.58 18.58
CA THR A 227 16.27 16.42 17.57
C THR A 227 15.08 15.72 16.92
N LEU A 228 14.11 16.51 16.44
CA LEU A 228 12.95 16.04 15.70
C LEU A 228 13.35 15.24 14.45
N LEU A 229 14.43 15.68 13.77
CA LEU A 229 15.11 14.91 12.74
C LEU A 229 15.49 13.51 13.22
N THR A 230 16.29 13.41 14.28
CA THR A 230 16.80 12.13 14.79
C THR A 230 15.64 11.22 15.19
N ALA A 231 14.63 11.78 15.85
CA ALA A 231 13.46 11.08 16.32
C ALA A 231 12.67 10.40 15.17
N LEU A 232 12.42 11.11 14.07
CA LEU A 232 11.71 10.55 12.91
C LEU A 232 12.60 9.63 12.06
N THR A 233 13.83 10.05 11.77
CA THR A 233 14.80 9.30 10.94
C THR A 233 15.13 7.93 11.54
N ARG A 234 15.29 7.85 12.87
CA ARG A 234 15.50 6.58 13.59
C ARG A 234 14.19 5.92 14.03
N SER A 235 13.05 6.55 13.78
CA SER A 235 11.73 6.03 14.15
C SER A 235 11.62 5.71 15.64
N VAL A 236 12.04 6.63 16.51
CA VAL A 236 12.08 6.48 17.98
C VAL A 236 10.66 6.52 18.56
N ASN A 237 10.27 5.51 19.34
CA ASN A 237 8.91 5.41 19.88
C ASN A 237 8.68 6.42 21.01
N LEU A 238 9.57 6.45 22.00
CA LEU A 238 9.42 7.33 23.17
C LEU A 238 9.38 8.80 22.77
N ALA A 239 10.28 9.23 21.87
CA ALA A 239 10.25 10.59 21.33
C ALA A 239 8.92 10.92 20.64
N THR A 240 8.41 10.03 19.79
CA THR A 240 7.13 10.28 19.10
C THR A 240 5.95 10.34 20.08
N LEU A 241 5.95 9.49 21.10
CA LEU A 241 4.90 9.47 22.12
C LEU A 241 4.96 10.70 23.03
N ASN A 242 6.16 11.12 23.44
CA ASN A 242 6.33 12.36 24.21
C ASN A 242 5.94 13.58 23.37
N LEU A 243 6.26 13.60 22.07
CA LEU A 243 5.81 14.65 21.15
C LEU A 243 4.28 14.69 21.05
N ALA A 244 3.63 13.53 20.84
CA ALA A 244 2.17 13.42 20.78
C ALA A 244 1.50 13.83 22.11
N LYS A 245 2.16 13.57 23.25
CA LYS A 245 1.70 14.02 24.56
C LYS A 245 1.83 15.55 24.71
N GLU A 246 2.94 16.13 24.24
CA GLU A 246 3.21 17.56 24.28
C GLU A 246 2.20 18.36 23.43
N ILE A 247 1.97 17.94 22.19
CA ILE A 247 1.08 18.64 21.23
C ILE A 247 -0.40 18.24 21.37
N GLY A 248 -0.67 17.19 22.15
CA GLY A 248 -1.99 16.59 22.31
C GLY A 248 -2.34 15.60 21.19
N ILE A 249 -2.75 14.39 21.57
CA ILE A 249 -3.12 13.32 20.63
C ILE A 249 -4.28 13.73 19.70
N LYS A 250 -5.21 14.56 20.17
CA LYS A 250 -6.32 15.06 19.35
C LYS A 250 -5.83 15.87 18.13
N THR A 251 -4.78 16.66 18.29
CA THR A 251 -4.14 17.42 17.20
C THR A 251 -3.54 16.48 16.16
N VAL A 252 -2.94 15.37 16.61
CA VAL A 252 -2.41 14.31 15.72
C VAL A 252 -3.55 13.65 14.94
N ILE A 253 -4.65 13.29 15.60
CA ILE A 253 -5.81 12.69 14.94
C ILE A 253 -6.45 13.66 13.94
N LEU A 254 -6.63 14.94 14.31
CA LEU A 254 -7.12 15.97 13.40
C LEU A 254 -6.25 16.09 12.15
N THR A 255 -4.92 16.06 12.33
CA THR A 255 -3.97 16.11 11.21
C THR A 255 -4.14 14.89 10.31
N ALA A 256 -4.27 13.69 10.87
CA ALA A 256 -4.51 12.47 10.11
C ALA A 256 -5.86 12.51 9.35
N HIS A 257 -6.93 13.00 9.98
CA HIS A 257 -8.25 13.20 9.34
C HIS A 257 -8.18 14.20 8.18
N ASN A 258 -7.50 15.34 8.36
CA ASN A 258 -7.31 16.33 7.30
C ASN A 258 -6.55 15.75 6.10
N MET A 259 -5.73 14.72 6.32
CA MET A 259 -5.01 13.99 5.28
C MET A 259 -5.78 12.76 4.77
N GLY A 260 -7.01 12.52 5.24
CA GLY A 260 -7.91 11.47 4.79
C GLY A 260 -7.68 10.09 5.41
N VAL A 261 -7.05 10.00 6.59
CA VAL A 261 -6.88 8.74 7.32
C VAL A 261 -7.90 8.66 8.45
N TRP A 262 -8.89 7.78 8.34
CA TRP A 262 -9.95 7.63 9.32
C TRP A 262 -9.91 6.29 10.03
N GLY A 263 -9.48 5.22 9.36
CA GLY A 263 -9.33 3.89 9.96
C GLY A 263 -10.65 3.20 10.30
N ASN A 264 -11.75 3.61 9.65
CA ASN A 264 -13.09 3.08 9.90
C ASN A 264 -13.30 1.79 9.11
N GLN A 265 -13.77 0.70 9.73
CA GLN A 265 -13.87 -0.62 9.10
C GLN A 265 -14.67 -0.54 7.79
N GLY A 266 -13.95 -0.56 6.68
CA GLY A 266 -14.55 -0.55 5.35
C GLY A 266 -15.14 0.78 4.90
N VAL A 267 -15.03 1.89 5.63
CA VAL A 267 -15.57 3.17 5.18
C VAL A 267 -14.45 4.19 4.98
N GLY A 268 -14.09 4.44 3.72
CA GLY A 268 -13.15 5.50 3.36
C GLY A 268 -13.84 6.85 3.30
N ARG A 269 -13.23 7.82 3.96
CA ARG A 269 -13.68 9.21 4.00
C ARG A 269 -12.61 10.14 3.49
N ASP A 270 -13.04 11.28 2.98
CA ASP A 270 -12.13 12.31 2.52
C ASP A 270 -11.72 13.22 3.67
N SER A 271 -10.93 14.23 3.36
CA SER A 271 -10.47 15.26 4.32
C SER A 271 -11.61 16.13 4.90
N GLU A 272 -12.85 15.96 4.45
CA GLU A 272 -14.03 16.68 4.93
C GLU A 272 -15.03 15.76 5.63
N ASN A 273 -14.61 14.54 5.97
CA ASN A 273 -15.46 13.51 6.57
C ASN A 273 -16.58 13.01 5.64
N GLN A 274 -16.51 13.29 4.33
CA GLN A 274 -17.49 12.76 3.37
C GLN A 274 -17.10 11.34 2.98
N VAL A 275 -18.09 10.45 2.99
CA VAL A 275 -17.89 9.05 2.61
C VAL A 275 -17.72 8.96 1.10
N TRP A 276 -16.59 8.41 0.66
CA TRP A 276 -16.30 8.16 -0.76
C TRP A 276 -15.96 6.70 -1.05
N PHE A 277 -15.66 5.92 0.00
CA PHE A 277 -15.56 4.46 -0.07
C PHE A 277 -16.42 3.78 1.02
N LYS A 278 -17.18 2.74 0.69
CA LYS A 278 -17.90 1.88 1.62
C LYS A 278 -17.85 0.43 1.11
N SER A 279 -16.99 -0.35 1.73
CA SER A 279 -16.91 -1.79 1.59
C SER A 279 -18.25 -2.43 1.96
N PRO A 280 -18.68 -3.50 1.27
CA PRO A 280 -19.87 -4.25 1.64
C PRO A 280 -19.79 -4.89 3.04
N TYR A 281 -18.59 -4.97 3.62
CA TYR A 281 -18.35 -5.47 4.97
C TYR A 281 -18.18 -4.36 6.00
N ALA A 282 -18.54 -3.11 5.65
CA ALA A 282 -18.32 -1.97 6.52
C ALA A 282 -19.21 -2.01 7.77
N ASP A 283 -18.58 -1.80 8.93
CA ASP A 283 -19.28 -1.53 10.19
C ASP A 283 -19.22 -0.03 10.47
N GLU A 284 -20.36 0.65 10.37
CA GLU A 284 -20.48 2.09 10.61
C GLU A 284 -20.27 2.46 12.08
N ASN A 285 -20.36 1.50 12.99
CA ASN A 285 -20.07 1.69 14.41
C ASN A 285 -18.60 1.45 14.75
N SER A 286 -17.77 1.14 13.74
CA SER A 286 -16.32 1.04 13.93
C SER A 286 -15.76 2.35 14.44
N PRO A 287 -14.98 2.32 15.53
CA PRO A 287 -14.62 3.55 16.23
C PRO A 287 -13.52 4.36 15.52
N GLY A 288 -12.91 3.82 14.46
CA GLY A 288 -11.89 4.53 13.67
C GLY A 288 -10.57 4.77 14.37
N LEU A 289 -9.84 5.80 13.94
CA LEU A 289 -8.67 6.32 14.64
C LEU A 289 -9.04 6.75 16.06
N GLN A 290 -8.49 6.04 17.04
CA GLN A 290 -8.74 6.35 18.44
C GLN A 290 -7.85 7.50 18.91
N PRO A 291 -8.35 8.49 19.67
CA PRO A 291 -7.56 9.56 20.25
C PRO A 291 -6.80 9.09 21.50
N TYR A 292 -6.15 7.93 21.43
CA TYR A 292 -5.30 7.38 22.47
C TYR A 292 -3.82 7.51 22.07
N LEU A 293 -2.94 7.70 23.06
CA LEU A 293 -1.52 7.91 22.78
C LEU A 293 -0.86 6.78 21.96
N PRO A 294 -1.22 5.48 22.11
CA PRO A 294 -0.70 4.41 21.24
C PRO A 294 -0.96 4.62 19.75
N THR A 295 -2.00 5.37 19.36
CA THR A 295 -2.28 5.68 17.95
C THR A 295 -1.12 6.42 17.29
N ALA A 296 -0.41 7.28 18.01
CA ALA A 296 0.77 8.01 17.51
C ALA A 296 1.93 7.10 17.06
N ILE A 297 1.89 5.81 17.42
CA ILE A 297 2.85 4.79 16.97
C ILE A 297 2.17 3.62 16.24
N GLY A 298 0.93 3.81 15.78
CA GLY A 298 0.17 2.85 14.97
C GLY A 298 -0.75 1.91 15.75
N GLY A 299 -1.21 2.30 16.95
CA GLY A 299 -2.17 1.53 17.75
C GLY A 299 -3.62 1.55 17.26
N SER A 300 -3.93 2.24 16.16
CA SER A 300 -5.22 2.16 15.46
C SER A 300 -5.01 1.62 14.06
N ASP A 301 -5.95 0.81 13.58
CA ASP A 301 -5.86 0.19 12.27
C ASP A 301 -6.32 1.15 11.17
N VAL A 302 -5.66 1.08 10.01
CA VAL A 302 -5.98 1.90 8.82
C VAL A 302 -5.84 1.07 7.56
N SER A 303 -6.54 1.46 6.49
CA SER A 303 -6.33 0.83 5.18
C SER A 303 -5.00 1.27 4.57
N LEU A 304 -4.43 0.44 3.69
CA LEU A 304 -3.22 0.82 2.96
C LEU A 304 -3.52 1.97 1.98
N LEU A 305 -4.71 1.99 1.39
CA LEU A 305 -5.17 3.04 0.48
C LEU A 305 -5.24 4.41 1.17
N GLU A 306 -5.88 4.52 2.34
CA GLU A 306 -5.91 5.76 3.12
C GLU A 306 -4.49 6.25 3.44
N LEU A 307 -3.64 5.35 3.93
CA LEU A 307 -2.29 5.69 4.33
C LEU A 307 -1.43 6.13 3.13
N THR A 308 -1.57 5.48 1.98
CA THR A 308 -0.84 5.83 0.75
C THR A 308 -1.29 7.18 0.21
N ASN A 309 -2.61 7.44 0.19
CA ASN A 309 -3.13 8.73 -0.25
C ASN A 309 -2.72 9.86 0.71
N ALA A 310 -2.70 9.61 2.01
CA ALA A 310 -2.23 10.60 2.97
C ALA A 310 -0.77 11.01 2.74
N PHE A 311 0.12 10.08 2.37
CA PHE A 311 1.51 10.43 2.05
C PHE A 311 1.62 11.28 0.78
N SER A 312 0.71 11.12 -0.19
CA SER A 312 0.67 11.97 -1.37
C SER A 312 0.37 13.44 -1.06
N VAL A 313 -0.23 13.75 0.10
CA VAL A 313 -0.41 15.13 0.58
C VAL A 313 0.95 15.83 0.73
N PHE A 314 1.97 15.14 1.26
CA PHE A 314 3.31 15.71 1.37
C PHE A 314 3.93 15.98 -0.01
N ALA A 315 3.73 15.05 -0.95
CA ALA A 315 4.20 15.20 -2.33
C ALA A 315 3.50 16.34 -3.10
N ARG A 316 2.27 16.68 -2.71
CA ARG A 316 1.44 17.74 -3.29
C ARG A 316 1.51 19.05 -2.50
N ASN A 317 2.63 19.32 -1.84
CA ASN A 317 2.82 20.54 -1.03
C ASN A 317 1.69 20.79 -0.01
N GLY A 318 1.00 19.76 0.47
CA GLY A 318 -0.07 19.88 1.45
C GLY A 318 -1.49 19.88 0.89
N ALA A 319 -1.66 19.72 -0.43
CA ALA A 319 -2.96 19.51 -1.04
C ALA A 319 -3.40 18.03 -0.93
N TYR A 320 -4.56 17.82 -0.31
CA TYR A 320 -5.29 16.56 -0.35
C TYR A 320 -6.11 16.49 -1.63
N ILE A 321 -6.05 15.33 -2.29
CA ILE A 321 -6.96 14.97 -3.37
C ILE A 321 -7.60 13.64 -2.98
N LYS A 322 -8.91 13.55 -3.15
CA LYS A 322 -9.68 12.32 -2.93
C LYS A 322 -9.22 11.26 -3.94
N PRO A 323 -8.84 10.05 -3.50
CA PRO A 323 -8.37 9.02 -4.41
C PRO A 323 -9.52 8.50 -5.27
N SER A 324 -9.27 8.27 -6.57
CA SER A 324 -10.26 7.74 -7.52
C SER A 324 -9.64 6.74 -8.49
N ILE A 325 -10.40 5.71 -8.88
CA ILE A 325 -10.04 4.81 -10.00
C ILE A 325 -10.88 5.05 -11.25
N ILE A 326 -12.08 5.65 -11.12
CA ILE A 326 -13.00 5.88 -12.24
C ILE A 326 -12.68 7.25 -12.85
N ILE A 327 -12.41 7.27 -14.15
CA ILE A 327 -12.27 8.50 -14.94
C ILE A 327 -13.63 8.87 -15.55
N GLN A 328 -14.29 7.92 -16.18
CA GLN A 328 -15.54 8.19 -16.90
C GLN A 328 -16.43 6.93 -16.92
N ILE A 329 -17.74 7.15 -16.90
CA ILE A 329 -18.76 6.10 -17.12
C ILE A 329 -19.65 6.55 -18.27
N LYS A 330 -19.83 5.69 -19.26
CA LYS A 330 -20.78 5.87 -20.35
C LYS A 330 -21.77 4.72 -20.44
N ASP A 331 -22.97 4.99 -20.95
CA ASP A 331 -23.92 3.95 -21.34
C ASP A 331 -23.58 3.34 -22.72
N SER A 332 -24.42 2.42 -23.17
CA SER A 332 -24.28 1.72 -24.45
C SER A 332 -24.49 2.63 -25.67
N GLU A 333 -25.06 3.83 -25.49
CA GLU A 333 -25.23 4.87 -26.52
C GLU A 333 -24.10 5.93 -26.49
N GLU A 334 -23.02 5.68 -25.75
CA GLU A 334 -21.89 6.61 -25.54
C GLU A 334 -22.24 7.89 -24.76
N LYS A 335 -23.41 7.96 -24.11
CA LYS A 335 -23.76 9.09 -23.26
C LYS A 335 -22.97 9.01 -21.95
N ILE A 336 -22.32 10.11 -21.60
CA ILE A 336 -21.56 10.22 -20.34
C ILE A 336 -22.53 10.30 -19.16
N LEU A 337 -22.47 9.31 -18.27
CA LEU A 337 -23.22 9.27 -17.02
C LEU A 337 -22.42 9.88 -15.85
N TYR A 338 -21.10 9.78 -15.91
CA TYR A 338 -20.18 10.31 -14.90
C TYR A 338 -18.83 10.68 -15.51
N SER A 339 -18.20 11.75 -15.03
CA SER A 339 -16.84 12.15 -15.38
C SER A 339 -16.11 12.73 -14.16
N ALA A 340 -14.90 12.22 -13.91
CA ALA A 340 -13.96 12.67 -12.88
C ALA A 340 -12.76 13.44 -13.50
N GLU A 341 -12.99 14.15 -14.61
CA GLU A 341 -11.95 14.92 -15.29
C GLU A 341 -11.28 15.97 -14.40
N LYS A 342 -12.02 16.53 -13.45
CA LYS A 342 -11.50 17.49 -12.47
C LYS A 342 -11.39 16.86 -11.09
N TYR A 343 -10.18 16.77 -10.59
CA TYR A 343 -9.93 16.50 -9.18
C TYR A 343 -10.08 17.78 -8.37
N GLN A 344 -10.54 17.64 -7.13
CA GLN A 344 -10.65 18.76 -6.19
C GLN A 344 -9.51 18.68 -5.20
N GLU A 345 -8.74 19.75 -5.12
CA GLU A 345 -7.72 19.92 -4.11
C GLU A 345 -8.31 20.59 -2.88
N LYS A 346 -8.02 20.02 -1.71
CA LYS A 346 -8.27 20.67 -0.42
C LYS A 346 -6.96 20.83 0.33
N ARG A 347 -6.73 22.02 0.88
CA ARG A 347 -5.53 22.27 1.69
C ARG A 347 -5.64 21.51 3.02
N ALA A 348 -4.76 20.52 3.20
CA ALA A 348 -4.68 19.69 4.41
C ALA A 348 -3.54 20.12 5.35
N LEU A 349 -2.43 20.59 4.76
CA LEU A 349 -1.25 21.12 5.46
C LEU A 349 -0.72 22.34 4.72
N SER A 350 -0.03 23.24 5.42
CA SER A 350 0.72 24.31 4.76
C SER A 350 1.83 23.76 3.85
N GLU A 351 2.20 24.53 2.83
CA GLU A 351 3.30 24.16 1.91
C GLU A 351 4.64 24.04 2.65
N SER A 352 4.86 24.91 3.64
CA SER A 352 6.04 24.87 4.52
C SER A 352 6.12 23.57 5.30
N THR A 353 5.03 23.13 5.94
CA THR A 353 4.99 21.86 6.66
C THR A 353 5.24 20.68 5.72
N SER A 354 4.61 20.65 4.55
CA SER A 354 4.78 19.56 3.58
C SER A 354 6.21 19.48 3.03
N ARG A 355 6.85 20.62 2.77
CA ARG A 355 8.27 20.68 2.38
C ARG A 355 9.16 20.12 3.50
N LYS A 356 8.99 20.60 4.74
CA LYS A 356 9.75 20.11 5.90
C LYS A 356 9.56 18.60 6.12
N MET A 357 8.33 18.11 6.03
CA MET A 357 8.03 16.69 6.13
C MET A 357 8.69 15.90 4.99
N THR A 358 8.73 16.43 3.77
CA THR A 358 9.45 15.79 2.67
C THR A 358 10.95 15.72 2.95
N VAL A 359 11.59 16.79 3.44
CA VAL A 359 13.01 16.76 3.84
C VAL A 359 13.26 15.69 4.91
N LEU A 360 12.40 15.60 5.93
CA LEU A 360 12.53 14.58 6.99
C LEU A 360 12.38 13.15 6.44
N LEU A 361 11.41 12.92 5.55
CA LEU A 361 11.19 11.61 4.92
C LEU A 361 12.29 11.25 3.91
N ARG A 362 12.90 12.23 3.25
CA ARG A 362 14.14 12.05 2.48
C ARG A 362 15.31 11.66 3.37
N ALA A 363 15.43 12.26 4.56
CA ALA A 363 16.43 11.87 5.55
C ALA A 363 16.23 10.43 6.04
N VAL A 364 14.98 9.96 6.22
CA VAL A 364 14.68 8.55 6.51
C VAL A 364 15.23 7.63 5.41
N THR A 365 15.11 8.02 4.13
CA THR A 365 15.67 7.29 2.99
C THR A 365 17.20 7.27 3.00
N LYS A 366 17.87 8.41 3.28
CA LYS A 366 19.33 8.54 3.11
C LYS A 366 20.13 8.07 4.34
N ILE A 367 19.68 8.41 5.53
CA ILE A 367 20.42 8.19 6.79
C ILE A 367 19.61 7.41 7.85
N GLY A 368 18.34 7.12 7.58
CA GLY A 368 17.44 6.49 8.54
C GLY A 368 17.07 5.04 8.26
N THR A 369 15.88 4.65 8.72
CA THR A 369 15.40 3.27 8.66
C THR A 369 15.17 2.75 7.23
N GLY A 370 15.05 3.63 6.23
CA GLY A 370 14.92 3.25 4.81
C GLY A 370 16.27 3.02 4.10
N ARG A 371 17.38 3.48 4.69
CA ARG A 371 18.71 3.52 4.05
C ARG A 371 19.16 2.18 3.48
N THR A 372 19.05 1.10 4.26
CA THR A 372 19.59 -0.21 3.87
C THR A 372 18.98 -0.70 2.56
N ALA A 373 17.67 -0.57 2.40
CA ALA A 373 16.97 -0.99 1.20
C ALA A 373 17.12 0.01 0.06
N LEU A 374 17.15 1.33 0.33
CA LEU A 374 16.93 2.34 -0.70
C LEU A 374 18.18 3.14 -1.10
N LYS A 375 19.33 2.95 -0.44
CA LYS A 375 20.55 3.74 -0.72
C LYS A 375 21.06 3.65 -2.17
N THR A 376 20.74 2.57 -2.88
CA THR A 376 21.17 2.35 -4.28
C THR A 376 20.09 2.73 -5.31
N LEU A 377 18.91 3.15 -4.86
CA LEU A 377 17.83 3.55 -5.75
C LEU A 377 18.19 4.86 -6.46
N LYS A 378 18.13 4.86 -7.80
CA LYS A 378 18.44 6.03 -8.63
C LYS A 378 17.38 7.12 -8.52
N GLN A 379 16.11 6.72 -8.66
CA GLN A 379 14.99 7.63 -8.51
C GLN A 379 14.91 8.11 -7.05
N PRO A 380 14.99 9.42 -6.77
CA PRO A 380 14.83 9.91 -5.41
C PRO A 380 13.43 9.61 -4.87
N VAL A 381 13.40 9.10 -3.64
CA VAL A 381 12.18 8.80 -2.89
C VAL A 381 12.23 9.38 -1.48
N ALA A 382 11.09 9.78 -0.96
CA ALA A 382 10.86 10.12 0.44
C ALA A 382 10.00 9.01 1.07
N VAL A 383 10.44 8.38 2.16
CA VAL A 383 9.77 7.18 2.69
C VAL A 383 9.61 7.18 4.20
N LYS A 384 8.67 6.36 4.69
CA LYS A 384 8.61 5.90 6.06
C LYS A 384 8.42 4.38 6.12
N THR A 385 9.26 3.72 6.92
CA THR A 385 9.08 2.31 7.28
C THR A 385 8.07 2.15 8.41
N GLY A 386 7.24 1.13 8.33
CA GLY A 386 6.29 0.72 9.36
C GLY A 386 6.54 -0.72 9.80
N THR A 387 6.48 -0.94 11.11
CA THR A 387 6.50 -2.27 11.72
C THR A 387 5.47 -2.23 12.86
N SER A 388 4.49 -3.12 12.84
CA SER A 388 3.55 -3.27 13.96
C SER A 388 4.18 -4.06 15.12
N ASN A 389 3.50 -4.14 16.26
CA ASN A 389 3.99 -4.93 17.39
C ASN A 389 3.94 -6.43 17.06
N GLY A 390 4.90 -7.22 17.54
CA GLY A 390 4.97 -8.65 17.22
C GLY A 390 5.40 -8.96 15.78
N PRO A 391 6.14 -8.07 15.11
CA PRO A 391 5.87 -7.66 13.71
C PRO A 391 4.81 -8.48 12.94
N ASN A 392 3.52 -8.15 13.14
CA ASN A 392 2.41 -8.77 12.39
C ASN A 392 2.22 -8.16 11.00
N ASP A 393 2.66 -6.92 10.83
CA ASP A 393 2.53 -6.12 9.62
C ASP A 393 3.84 -5.37 9.36
N LEU A 394 4.31 -5.47 8.13
CA LEU A 394 5.53 -4.83 7.64
C LEU A 394 5.15 -3.89 6.51
N LEU A 395 5.44 -2.61 6.69
CA LEU A 395 5.06 -1.57 5.74
C LEU A 395 6.27 -0.76 5.28
N ILE A 396 6.15 -0.25 4.07
CA ILE A 396 6.87 0.93 3.62
C ILE A 396 5.89 1.78 2.79
N ILE A 397 5.77 3.04 3.16
CA ILE A 397 4.99 4.03 2.41
C ILE A 397 5.97 5.11 2.00
N GLY A 398 5.91 5.53 0.75
CA GLY A 398 6.77 6.60 0.27
C GLY A 398 6.28 7.15 -1.05
N TYR A 399 7.02 8.12 -1.57
CA TYR A 399 6.68 8.77 -2.82
C TYR A 399 7.92 9.24 -3.57
N THR A 400 7.79 9.24 -4.89
CA THR A 400 8.58 10.09 -5.80
C THR A 400 7.83 11.42 -5.98
N PRO A 401 8.37 12.39 -6.73
CA PRO A 401 7.59 13.57 -7.11
C PRO A 401 6.29 13.23 -7.86
N GLU A 402 6.26 12.15 -8.65
CA GLU A 402 5.12 11.81 -9.51
C GLU A 402 4.16 10.78 -8.89
N TYR A 403 4.63 9.84 -8.07
CA TYR A 403 3.80 8.75 -7.53
C TYR A 403 4.00 8.53 -6.04
N SER A 404 2.90 8.25 -5.35
CA SER A 404 2.89 7.71 -3.98
C SER A 404 2.62 6.23 -4.01
N ILE A 405 3.45 5.48 -3.30
CA ILE A 405 3.47 4.01 -3.30
C ILE A 405 3.39 3.52 -1.86
N GLY A 406 2.43 2.65 -1.59
CA GLY A 406 2.30 1.95 -0.32
C GLY A 406 2.46 0.46 -0.50
N VAL A 407 3.25 -0.17 0.37
CA VAL A 407 3.44 -1.62 0.43
C VAL A 407 3.14 -2.09 1.84
N ARG A 408 2.35 -3.16 1.97
CA ARG A 408 2.10 -3.88 3.23
C ARG A 408 2.27 -5.37 3.02
N LEU A 409 2.95 -6.03 3.94
CA LEU A 409 3.12 -7.48 3.99
C LEU A 409 2.70 -8.02 5.36
N GLY A 410 2.04 -9.18 5.38
CA GLY A 410 1.65 -9.86 6.61
C GLY A 410 0.70 -11.03 6.37
N TYR A 411 0.38 -11.76 7.43
CA TYR A 411 -0.63 -12.82 7.38
C TYR A 411 -2.04 -12.23 7.50
N ASP A 412 -3.01 -12.84 6.81
CA ASP A 412 -4.43 -12.48 6.90
C ASP A 412 -4.92 -12.52 8.35
N MET A 413 -4.69 -13.65 9.02
CA MET A 413 -4.81 -13.74 10.47
C MET A 413 -3.54 -13.17 11.11
N PRO A 414 -3.61 -12.03 11.82
CA PRO A 414 -2.41 -11.37 12.33
C PRO A 414 -1.65 -12.28 13.28
N LYS A 415 -0.40 -12.58 12.92
CA LYS A 415 0.56 -13.31 13.71
C LYS A 415 1.97 -12.84 13.36
N THR A 416 2.92 -13.16 14.22
CA THR A 416 4.32 -12.78 14.05
C THR A 416 4.87 -13.27 12.72
N ILE A 417 5.48 -12.35 11.96
CA ILE A 417 6.14 -12.70 10.71
C ILE A 417 7.51 -13.31 11.01
N GLU A 418 7.64 -14.59 10.68
CA GLU A 418 8.90 -15.32 10.69
C GLU A 418 9.45 -15.37 9.25
N ILE A 419 10.60 -14.74 9.02
CA ILE A 419 11.26 -14.77 7.71
C ILE A 419 12.24 -15.94 7.60
N PRO A 420 12.47 -16.47 6.39
CA PRO A 420 13.45 -17.53 6.16
C PRO A 420 14.83 -17.18 6.72
N GLU A 421 15.57 -18.17 7.22
CA GLU A 421 16.87 -17.99 7.89
C GLU A 421 17.88 -17.20 7.05
N TYR A 422 17.91 -17.39 5.73
CA TYR A 422 18.80 -16.65 4.83
C TYR A 422 18.45 -15.16 4.67
N MET A 423 17.21 -14.77 5.00
CA MET A 423 16.79 -13.37 5.07
C MET A 423 16.95 -12.81 6.49
N GLN A 424 17.19 -13.64 7.50
CA GLN A 424 17.56 -13.15 8.82
C GLN A 424 18.99 -12.60 8.70
N LYS A 425 19.18 -11.34 9.11
CA LYS A 425 20.48 -10.67 9.02
C LYS A 425 21.54 -11.55 9.69
N VAL A 426 22.67 -11.82 9.03
CA VAL A 426 23.82 -12.62 9.54
C VAL A 426 24.59 -11.89 10.67
N SER A 427 23.89 -11.10 11.48
CA SER A 427 24.43 -10.21 12.50
C SER A 427 24.57 -10.95 13.83
N GLY A 428 25.10 -12.18 13.85
CA GLY A 428 25.51 -12.92 15.06
C GLY A 428 24.50 -13.06 16.21
N SER A 429 23.29 -12.54 16.08
CA SER A 429 22.30 -12.35 17.13
C SER A 429 21.05 -13.12 16.76
N ARG A 430 20.76 -14.18 17.51
CA ARG A 430 19.60 -15.07 17.31
C ARG A 430 18.23 -14.41 17.59
N ASN A 431 18.20 -13.14 18.00
CA ASN A 431 17.00 -12.41 18.44
C ASN A 431 16.63 -11.25 17.50
N LEU A 432 16.91 -11.36 16.21
CA LEU A 432 16.67 -10.27 15.26
C LEU A 432 15.16 -10.10 14.99
N GLN A 433 14.63 -8.92 15.28
CA GLN A 433 13.27 -8.50 15.00
C GLN A 433 13.15 -8.01 13.54
N VAL A 434 12.29 -8.69 12.78
CA VAL A 434 11.93 -8.34 11.40
C VAL A 434 11.36 -6.92 11.33
N SER A 435 11.76 -6.13 10.32
CA SER A 435 11.29 -4.74 10.14
C SER A 435 10.81 -4.42 8.72
N GLY A 436 9.91 -3.44 8.60
CA GLY A 436 9.35 -3.04 7.30
C GLY A 436 10.40 -2.59 6.29
N GLY A 437 11.45 -1.88 6.74
CA GLY A 437 12.55 -1.48 5.86
C GLY A 437 13.39 -2.65 5.33
N TRP A 438 13.41 -3.77 6.03
CA TRP A 438 14.17 -4.96 5.65
C TRP A 438 13.39 -5.88 4.70
N VAL A 439 12.10 -6.07 4.95
CA VAL A 439 11.26 -7.00 4.16
C VAL A 439 10.46 -6.27 3.08
N ALA A 440 9.68 -5.24 3.44
CA ALA A 440 8.88 -4.49 2.47
C ALA A 440 9.73 -3.52 1.63
N GLY A 441 10.88 -3.07 2.17
CA GLY A 441 11.80 -2.14 1.49
C GLY A 441 12.30 -2.62 0.13
N PRO A 442 12.83 -3.86 -0.01
CA PRO A 442 13.22 -4.42 -1.30
C PRO A 442 12.09 -4.47 -2.34
N LEU A 443 10.87 -4.83 -1.94
CA LEU A 443 9.71 -4.82 -2.85
C LEU A 443 9.42 -3.41 -3.36
N PHE A 444 9.35 -2.43 -2.46
CA PHE A 444 9.17 -1.02 -2.85
C PHE A 444 10.28 -0.54 -3.79
N LYS A 445 11.55 -0.90 -3.49
CA LYS A 445 12.70 -0.56 -4.32
C LYS A 445 12.51 -1.08 -5.74
N ASN A 446 12.23 -2.38 -5.90
CA ASN A 446 12.10 -3.01 -7.21
C ASN A 446 10.94 -2.41 -8.03
N ILE A 447 9.80 -2.13 -7.39
CA ILE A 447 8.66 -1.48 -8.05
C ILE A 447 9.09 -0.11 -8.60
N VAL A 448 9.78 0.71 -7.79
CA VAL A 448 10.25 2.03 -8.25
C VAL A 448 11.32 1.90 -9.35
N GLU A 449 12.27 0.97 -9.21
CA GLU A 449 13.29 0.74 -10.25
C GLU A 449 12.65 0.35 -11.59
N GLU A 450 11.67 -0.55 -11.58
CA GLU A 450 11.00 -0.99 -12.80
C GLU A 450 10.10 0.08 -13.40
N MET A 451 9.36 0.83 -12.56
CA MET A 451 8.57 1.98 -13.02
C MET A 451 9.44 3.01 -13.73
N TYR A 452 10.64 3.27 -13.22
CA TYR A 452 11.56 4.28 -13.75
C TYR A 452 12.65 3.72 -14.68
N ARG A 453 12.68 2.42 -14.98
CA ARG A 453 13.74 1.78 -15.78
C ARG A 453 13.89 2.40 -17.17
N LYS A 454 12.79 2.81 -17.78
CA LYS A 454 12.72 3.45 -19.10
C LYS A 454 12.26 4.91 -19.05
N ARG A 455 12.13 5.49 -17.86
CA ARG A 455 11.70 6.88 -17.65
C ARG A 455 12.89 7.71 -17.16
N PRO A 456 12.91 9.02 -17.44
CA PRO A 456 13.88 9.90 -16.81
C PRO A 456 13.67 9.91 -15.29
N VAL A 457 14.77 10.12 -14.57
CA VAL A 457 14.70 10.40 -13.13
C VAL A 457 14.02 11.75 -12.94
N VAL A 458 13.06 11.81 -12.01
CA VAL A 458 12.38 13.05 -11.64
C VAL A 458 12.83 13.46 -10.24
N GLU A 459 13.51 14.60 -10.16
CA GLU A 459 14.06 15.12 -8.91
C GLU A 459 12.98 15.83 -8.08
N PHE A 460 13.16 15.83 -6.75
CA PHE A 460 12.41 16.74 -5.89
C PHE A 460 12.83 18.19 -6.16
N PRO A 461 11.98 19.18 -5.81
CA PRO A 461 12.37 20.59 -5.87
C PRO A 461 13.77 20.85 -5.26
N PRO A 462 14.63 21.65 -5.90
CA PRO A 462 16.02 21.87 -5.46
C PRO A 462 16.14 22.32 -4.00
N GLU A 463 15.15 23.05 -3.49
CA GLU A 463 15.18 23.51 -2.11
C GLU A 463 15.06 22.36 -1.10
N ILE A 464 14.35 21.29 -1.45
CA ILE A 464 14.23 20.07 -0.62
C ILE A 464 15.58 19.36 -0.53
N GLU A 465 16.27 19.19 -1.66
CA GLU A 465 17.56 18.52 -1.69
C GLU A 465 18.65 19.37 -1.01
N SER A 466 18.64 20.69 -1.19
CA SER A 466 19.56 21.58 -0.48
C SER A 466 19.34 21.57 1.04
N ASP A 467 18.08 21.64 1.50
CA ASP A 467 17.76 21.52 2.93
C ASP A 467 18.23 20.18 3.50
N LEU A 468 18.01 19.09 2.76
CA LEU A 468 18.43 17.75 3.11
C LEU A 468 19.95 17.63 3.25
N GLU A 469 20.71 18.14 2.27
CA GLU A 469 22.17 18.10 2.29
C GLU A 469 22.74 18.87 3.49
N ASN A 470 22.24 20.09 3.73
CA ASN A 470 22.61 20.91 4.88
C ASN A 470 22.32 20.19 6.20
N LEU A 471 21.17 19.53 6.27
CA LEU A 471 20.71 18.81 7.45
C LEU A 471 21.54 17.54 7.70
N ILE A 472 21.92 16.80 6.65
CA ILE A 472 22.81 15.64 6.74
C ILE A 472 24.23 16.07 7.15
N ALA A 473 24.75 17.15 6.57
CA ALA A 473 26.07 17.69 6.92
C ALA A 473 26.14 18.07 8.41
N LYS A 474 25.14 18.79 8.91
CA LYS A 474 25.03 19.11 10.35
C LYS A 474 24.95 17.86 11.23
N HIS A 475 24.26 16.81 10.78
CA HIS A 475 24.16 15.55 11.50
C HIS A 475 25.53 14.84 11.62
N HIS A 476 26.36 14.90 10.57
CA HIS A 476 27.70 14.32 10.57
C HIS A 476 28.71 15.10 11.40
N HIS A 477 28.54 16.43 11.54
CA HIS A 477 29.45 17.30 12.32
C HIS A 477 29.07 17.50 13.80
N ALA A 478 28.00 16.86 14.30
CA ALA A 478 27.64 16.94 15.71
C ALA A 478 28.65 16.16 16.59
N PRO A 479 29.09 16.71 17.75
CA PRO A 479 30.12 16.11 18.60
C PRO A 479 29.74 14.68 19.06
N ALA A 480 30.77 13.86 19.25
CA ALA A 480 30.70 12.40 19.44
C ALA A 480 29.79 11.89 20.59
N GLN A 481 29.27 12.75 21.46
CA GLN A 481 28.27 12.37 22.46
C GLN A 481 26.91 11.99 21.84
N THR A 482 26.63 12.40 20.59
CA THR A 482 25.43 12.00 19.83
C THR A 482 25.68 10.93 18.75
N GLN A 483 26.94 10.60 18.48
CA GLN A 483 27.34 9.57 17.52
C GLN A 483 28.02 8.40 18.24
N LEU A 484 27.23 7.51 18.85
CA LEU A 484 27.73 6.20 19.25
C LEU A 484 27.84 5.30 18.00
N SER A 485 29.06 5.31 17.46
CA SER A 485 29.76 4.39 16.54
C SER A 485 28.95 3.35 15.75
N ASP A 486 28.92 3.53 14.42
CA ASP A 486 28.72 2.50 13.39
C ASP A 486 30.01 1.67 13.12
N SER A 487 31.02 1.71 14.00
CA SER A 487 32.37 1.18 13.78
C SER A 487 32.78 0.03 14.72
N ALA A 488 31.90 -0.95 14.92
CA ALA A 488 32.31 -2.27 15.43
C ALA A 488 32.13 -3.31 14.32
N GLN A 489 32.96 -3.19 13.28
CA GLN A 489 33.24 -4.29 12.37
C GLN A 489 34.49 -5.02 12.86
N ASP A 490 34.28 -6.30 13.15
CA ASP A 490 35.23 -7.41 13.21
C ASP A 490 36.71 -7.09 12.94
N LYS A 491 37.52 -7.21 14.00
CA LYS A 491 38.82 -7.85 13.90
C LYS A 491 38.80 -9.09 14.81
N PRO A 492 38.97 -10.31 14.28
CA PRO A 492 39.18 -11.47 15.13
C PRO A 492 40.60 -11.37 15.72
N ASN A 493 40.70 -11.01 16.99
CA ASN A 493 41.97 -11.14 17.71
C ASN A 493 42.14 -12.60 18.12
N SER A 494 42.82 -13.37 17.27
CA SER A 494 43.41 -14.65 17.63
C SER A 494 44.62 -14.39 18.54
N GLN A 495 44.42 -14.43 19.86
CA GLN A 495 45.50 -14.74 20.79
C GLN A 495 44.99 -15.70 21.85
N THR A 496 45.26 -16.98 21.56
CA THR A 496 45.52 -18.04 22.52
C THR A 496 46.38 -17.53 23.68
N GLN A 497 45.82 -17.50 24.89
CA GLN A 497 46.60 -17.66 26.12
C GLN A 497 46.11 -18.90 26.86
N LYS A 498 47.01 -19.89 26.86
CA LYS A 498 47.06 -21.03 27.76
C LYS A 498 47.40 -20.56 29.19
N SER A 499 47.24 -21.52 30.11
CA SER A 499 47.69 -21.55 31.50
C SER A 499 46.73 -20.89 32.49
N ASN A 500 46.42 -21.47 33.64
CA ASN A 500 46.74 -22.77 34.25
C ASN A 500 45.67 -23.04 35.31
#